data_AF-A0A5B8VJV2-F1
#
_entry.id   AF-A0A5B8VJV2-F1
#
_cell.length_a   1.000
_cell.length_b   1.000
_cell.length_c   1.000
_cell.angle_alpha   90.00
_cell.angle_beta   90.00
_cell.angle_gamma   90.00
#
_symmetry.space_group_name_H-M   'P 1'
#
loop_
_entity.id
_entity.type
_entity.pdbx_description
1 polymer ?
#
loop_
_entity_poly.entity_id
_entity_poly.type
_entity_poly.pdbx_seq_one_letter_code
_entity_poly.pdbx_strand_id
1 'polypeptide(L)'
;MRKVNPISFRCLALSFILIVSSLCFSKIYAQATNAMVSDSKQAFTAEKEYKRALKQLLTCTGSKEGLDQVGQQAVGYYHSKYPMLSDSFLVQIDRSLSIDSLITRFMPLYSRHFTLSEIKGLITFYNTALGKKIMHEMPLLMQEKAAVTENLYQSIQQRVEQQVANQSNAANGKQENNQDK
;
A
#
# COMPACT_ATOMS: atom_id res chain seq x y z
N MET A 1 77.66 -5.26 -45.48
CA MET A 1 76.19 -5.24 -45.57
C MET A 1 75.62 -6.50 -44.90
N ARG A 2 75.11 -6.41 -43.66
CA ARG A 2 74.44 -7.54 -42.98
C ARG A 2 72.93 -7.43 -43.25
N LYS A 3 72.37 -8.41 -43.99
CA LYS A 3 70.92 -8.53 -44.17
C LYS A 3 70.29 -8.92 -42.82
N VAL A 4 69.59 -7.98 -42.20
CA VAL A 4 68.80 -8.24 -40.99
C VAL A 4 67.58 -9.06 -41.42
N ASN A 5 67.46 -10.29 -40.90
CA ASN A 5 66.40 -11.23 -41.27
C ASN A 5 65.03 -10.75 -40.75
N PRO A 6 64.02 -10.51 -41.62
CA PRO A 6 62.71 -9.98 -41.25
C PRO A 6 61.85 -10.97 -40.44
N ILE A 7 62.32 -12.20 -40.25
CA ILE A 7 61.61 -13.27 -39.56
C ILE A 7 61.72 -13.10 -38.02
N SER A 8 62.82 -12.51 -37.53
CA SER A 8 63.06 -12.31 -36.09
C SER A 8 62.12 -11.28 -35.44
N PHE A 9 61.72 -10.25 -36.19
CA PHE A 9 60.77 -9.22 -35.72
C PHE A 9 59.31 -9.70 -35.73
N ARG A 10 58.97 -10.66 -36.60
CA ARG A 10 57.59 -11.14 -36.76
C ARG A 10 57.15 -12.07 -35.63
N CYS A 11 58.07 -12.80 -35.00
CA CYS A 11 57.76 -13.62 -33.83
C CYS A 11 57.54 -12.78 -32.55
N LEU A 12 58.22 -11.65 -32.40
CA LEU A 12 58.09 -10.79 -31.20
C LEU A 12 56.79 -9.97 -31.21
N ALA A 13 56.27 -9.64 -32.40
CA ALA A 13 54.99 -8.93 -32.55
C ALA A 13 53.78 -9.84 -32.33
N LEU A 14 53.87 -11.12 -32.72
CA LEU A 14 52.79 -12.11 -32.54
C LEU A 14 52.61 -12.54 -31.08
N SER A 15 53.69 -12.62 -30.30
CA SER A 15 53.61 -12.88 -28.85
C SER A 15 53.00 -11.70 -28.08
N PHE A 16 53.23 -10.47 -28.52
CA PHE A 16 52.64 -9.26 -27.90
C PHE A 16 51.12 -9.18 -28.11
N ILE A 17 50.62 -9.56 -29.29
CA ILE A 17 49.19 -9.53 -29.62
C ILE A 17 48.39 -10.54 -28.76
N LEU A 18 48.94 -11.73 -28.50
CA LEU A 18 48.28 -12.76 -27.67
C LEU A 18 48.26 -12.40 -26.17
N ILE A 19 49.25 -11.65 -25.68
CA ILE A 19 49.30 -11.19 -24.29
C ILE A 19 48.31 -10.03 -24.07
N VAL A 20 48.19 -9.12 -25.03
CA VAL A 20 47.24 -7.99 -24.97
C VAL A 20 45.78 -8.47 -25.04
N SER A 21 45.46 -9.52 -25.81
CA SER A 21 44.11 -10.10 -25.81
C SER A 21 43.76 -10.75 -24.47
N SER A 22 44.68 -11.52 -23.88
CA SER A 22 44.49 -12.17 -22.57
C SER A 22 44.20 -11.18 -21.44
N LEU A 23 44.90 -10.04 -21.42
CA LEU A 23 44.68 -8.96 -20.43
C LEU A 23 43.37 -8.20 -20.64
N CYS A 24 42.87 -8.12 -21.88
CA CYS A 24 41.55 -7.54 -22.17
C CYS A 24 40.41 -8.46 -21.70
N PHE A 25 40.57 -9.79 -21.81
CA PHE A 25 39.55 -10.73 -21.35
C PHE A 25 39.30 -10.65 -19.84
N SER A 26 40.33 -10.61 -18.98
CA SER A 26 40.13 -10.48 -17.52
C SER A 26 39.40 -9.19 -17.11
N LYS A 27 39.64 -8.08 -17.81
CA LYS A 27 38.96 -6.81 -17.55
C LYS A 27 37.50 -6.82 -18.01
N ILE A 28 37.20 -7.49 -19.12
CA ILE A 28 35.82 -7.70 -19.61
C ILE A 28 35.02 -8.57 -18.63
N TYR A 29 35.60 -9.65 -18.10
CA TYR A 29 34.94 -10.47 -17.08
C TYR A 29 34.72 -9.72 -15.76
N ALA A 30 35.67 -8.91 -15.32
CA ALA A 30 35.52 -8.08 -14.11
C ALA A 30 34.47 -6.98 -14.26
N GLN A 31 34.30 -6.40 -15.46
CA GLN A 31 33.28 -5.38 -15.70
C GLN A 31 31.86 -5.97 -15.72
N ALA A 32 31.69 -7.17 -16.29
CA ALA A 32 30.41 -7.87 -16.31
C ALA A 32 29.94 -8.29 -14.90
N THR A 33 30.86 -8.73 -14.03
CA THR A 33 30.54 -9.08 -12.64
C THR A 33 30.26 -7.85 -11.78
N ASN A 34 31.01 -6.76 -11.96
CA ASN A 34 30.75 -5.50 -11.25
C ASN A 34 29.38 -4.89 -11.62
N ALA A 35 28.96 -5.01 -12.88
CA ALA A 35 27.64 -4.54 -13.32
C ALA A 35 26.49 -5.37 -12.70
N MET A 36 26.59 -6.70 -12.69
CA MET A 36 25.57 -7.58 -12.08
C MET A 36 25.50 -7.44 -10.55
N VAL A 37 26.64 -7.25 -9.88
CA VAL A 37 26.69 -7.01 -8.43
C VAL A 37 26.18 -5.60 -8.08
N SER A 38 26.40 -4.62 -8.95
CA SER A 38 25.85 -3.27 -8.77
C SER A 38 24.33 -3.25 -8.93
N ASP A 39 23.79 -3.92 -9.94
CA ASP A 39 22.34 -3.96 -10.22
C ASP A 39 21.56 -4.68 -9.10
N SER A 40 22.06 -5.83 -8.64
CA SER A 40 21.47 -6.55 -7.50
C SER A 40 21.56 -5.79 -6.17
N LYS A 41 22.68 -5.09 -5.91
CA LYS A 41 22.82 -4.22 -4.72
C LYS A 41 21.87 -3.01 -4.79
N GLN A 42 21.67 -2.45 -5.97
CA GLN A 42 20.77 -1.32 -6.18
C GLN A 42 19.32 -1.74 -6.01
N ALA A 43 18.91 -2.89 -6.57
CA ALA A 43 17.58 -3.45 -6.39
C ALA A 43 17.28 -3.77 -4.91
N PHE A 44 18.22 -4.40 -4.21
CA PHE A 44 18.08 -4.69 -2.77
C PHE A 44 17.97 -3.40 -1.92
N THR A 45 18.75 -2.38 -2.27
CA THR A 45 18.69 -1.08 -1.58
C THR A 45 17.34 -0.40 -1.82
N ALA A 46 16.86 -0.41 -3.06
CA ALA A 46 15.58 0.18 -3.43
C ALA A 46 14.40 -0.50 -2.72
N GLU A 47 14.37 -1.83 -2.64
CA GLU A 47 13.36 -2.58 -1.91
C GLU A 47 13.37 -2.24 -0.41
N LYS A 48 14.55 -2.20 0.20
CA LYS A 48 14.71 -1.82 1.62
C LYS A 48 14.23 -0.39 1.89
N GLU A 49 14.53 0.55 0.99
CA GLU A 49 14.03 1.92 1.09
C GLU A 49 12.51 1.97 0.99
N TYR A 50 11.95 1.24 0.02
CA TYR A 50 10.51 1.17 -0.20
C TYR A 50 9.78 0.59 1.01
N LYS A 51 10.27 -0.53 1.55
CA LYS A 51 9.73 -1.16 2.75
C LYS A 51 9.69 -0.19 3.94
N ARG A 52 10.79 0.56 4.15
CA ARG A 52 10.89 1.57 5.22
C ARG A 52 9.92 2.73 5.01
N ALA A 53 9.84 3.26 3.79
CA ALA A 53 8.92 4.34 3.46
C ALA A 53 7.46 3.89 3.63
N LEU A 54 7.09 2.71 3.14
CA LEU A 54 5.76 2.15 3.31
C LEU A 54 5.41 1.95 4.80
N LYS A 55 6.34 1.43 5.62
CA LYS A 55 6.15 1.33 7.08
C LYS A 55 5.80 2.67 7.69
N GLN A 56 6.55 3.71 7.31
CA GLN A 56 6.34 5.06 7.82
C GLN A 56 5.00 5.63 7.37
N LEU A 57 4.62 5.46 6.09
CA LEU A 57 3.33 5.88 5.56
C LEU A 57 2.19 5.26 6.37
N LEU A 58 2.16 3.94 6.48
CA LEU A 58 1.09 3.23 7.18
C LEU A 58 1.02 3.61 8.67
N THR A 59 2.17 3.90 9.28
CA THR A 59 2.22 4.35 10.67
C THR A 59 1.67 5.77 10.79
N CYS A 60 2.09 6.72 9.95
CA CYS A 60 1.62 8.10 10.06
C CYS A 60 0.15 8.27 9.65
N THR A 61 -0.42 7.31 8.90
CA THR A 61 -1.83 7.27 8.53
C THR A 61 -2.70 6.45 9.50
N GLY A 62 -2.17 6.06 10.67
CA GLY A 62 -2.97 5.43 11.73
C GLY A 62 -3.19 3.92 11.60
N SER A 63 -2.58 3.26 10.61
CA SER A 63 -2.77 1.81 10.42
C SER A 63 -2.12 0.99 11.54
N LYS A 64 -1.05 1.50 12.17
CA LYS A 64 -0.43 0.83 13.31
C LYS A 64 -1.38 0.81 14.51
N GLU A 65 -1.94 1.95 14.86
CA GLU A 65 -2.89 2.09 15.98
C GLU A 65 -4.15 1.27 15.74
N GLY A 66 -4.68 1.28 14.51
CA GLY A 66 -5.82 0.44 14.13
C GLY A 66 -5.51 -1.06 14.25
N LEU A 67 -4.32 -1.50 13.85
CA LEU A 67 -3.89 -2.89 14.02
C LEU A 67 -3.73 -3.27 15.49
N ASP A 68 -3.12 -2.41 16.30
CA ASP A 68 -2.95 -2.64 17.74
C ASP A 68 -4.34 -2.78 18.43
N GLN A 69 -5.32 -1.97 18.03
CA GLN A 69 -6.70 -2.08 18.51
C GLN A 69 -7.36 -3.39 18.10
N VAL A 70 -7.23 -3.80 16.83
CA VAL A 70 -7.74 -5.09 16.34
C VAL A 70 -7.07 -6.26 17.05
N GLY A 71 -5.76 -6.18 17.30
CA GLY A 71 -4.99 -7.15 18.08
C GLY A 71 -5.55 -7.32 19.48
N GLN A 72 -5.72 -6.22 20.22
CA GLN A 72 -6.29 -6.22 21.56
C GLN A 72 -7.72 -6.78 21.61
N GLN A 73 -8.56 -6.40 20.64
CA GLN A 73 -9.92 -6.94 20.52
C GLN A 73 -9.92 -8.45 20.24
N ALA A 74 -9.05 -8.91 19.35
CA ALA A 74 -8.91 -10.33 19.04
C ALA A 74 -8.44 -11.13 20.27
N VAL A 75 -7.41 -10.64 20.97
CA VAL A 75 -6.92 -11.24 22.23
C VAL A 75 -8.05 -11.33 23.25
N GLY A 76 -8.77 -10.24 23.51
CA GLY A 76 -9.87 -10.21 24.47
C GLY A 76 -10.99 -11.19 24.10
N TYR A 77 -11.35 -11.24 22.81
CA TYR A 77 -12.35 -12.18 22.29
C TYR A 77 -11.92 -13.64 22.49
N TYR A 78 -10.69 -14.00 22.11
CA TYR A 78 -10.21 -15.39 22.23
C TYR A 78 -9.99 -15.80 23.68
N HIS A 79 -9.47 -14.92 24.53
CA HIS A 79 -9.33 -15.17 25.96
C HIS A 79 -10.69 -15.44 26.62
N SER A 80 -11.71 -14.62 26.30
CA SER A 80 -13.06 -14.81 26.84
C SER A 80 -13.73 -16.09 26.33
N LYS A 81 -13.50 -16.46 25.07
CA LYS A 81 -14.16 -17.62 24.45
C LYS A 81 -13.45 -18.94 24.77
N TYR A 82 -12.13 -18.91 24.94
CA TYR A 82 -11.30 -20.08 25.14
C TYR A 82 -10.33 -19.87 26.32
N PRO A 83 -10.81 -19.97 27.57
CA PRO A 83 -10.00 -19.72 28.77
C PRO A 83 -8.81 -20.68 28.93
N MET A 84 -8.78 -21.79 28.18
CA MET A 84 -7.68 -22.75 28.17
C MET A 84 -6.49 -22.34 27.29
N LEU A 85 -6.61 -21.27 26.49
CA LEU A 85 -5.49 -20.77 25.70
C LEU A 85 -4.43 -20.14 26.61
N SER A 86 -3.15 -20.43 26.34
CA SER A 86 -2.06 -19.83 27.10
C SER A 86 -1.85 -18.37 26.75
N ASP A 87 -1.39 -17.58 27.73
CA ASP A 87 -0.97 -16.19 27.50
C ASP A 87 0.06 -16.08 26.38
N SER A 88 0.97 -17.05 26.28
CA SER A 88 1.99 -17.10 25.22
C SER A 88 1.39 -17.25 23.81
N PHE A 89 0.24 -17.92 23.67
CA PHE A 89 -0.46 -18.04 22.41
C PHE A 89 -1.22 -16.76 22.09
N LEU A 90 -1.88 -16.16 23.08
CA LEU A 90 -2.57 -14.88 22.92
C LEU A 90 -1.61 -13.75 22.51
N VAL A 91 -0.40 -13.69 23.09
CA VAL A 91 0.66 -12.76 22.66
C VAL A 91 1.10 -13.01 21.22
N GLN A 92 1.08 -14.26 20.74
CA GLN A 92 1.39 -14.55 19.34
C GLN A 92 0.31 -14.06 18.38
N ILE A 93 -0.97 -14.11 18.79
CA ILE A 93 -2.08 -13.54 18.00
C ILE A 93 -1.88 -12.03 17.84
N ASP A 94 -1.63 -11.33 18.95
CA ASP A 94 -1.38 -9.89 18.94
C ASP A 94 -0.19 -9.51 18.03
N ARG A 95 0.95 -10.19 18.20
CA ARG A 95 2.15 -9.97 17.35
C ARG A 95 1.93 -10.28 15.88
N SER A 96 1.06 -11.23 15.57
CA SER A 96 0.72 -11.58 14.18
C SER A 96 -0.04 -10.44 13.50
N LEU A 97 -0.75 -9.62 14.27
CA LEU A 97 -1.47 -8.42 13.83
C LEU A 97 -0.61 -7.15 13.96
N SER A 98 0.68 -7.25 13.65
CA SER A 98 1.61 -6.11 13.67
C SER A 98 1.80 -5.48 12.29
N ILE A 99 2.25 -4.22 12.30
CA ILE A 99 2.57 -3.50 11.07
C ILE A 99 3.68 -4.20 10.25
N ASP A 100 4.62 -4.85 10.93
CA ASP A 100 5.71 -5.58 10.28
C ASP A 100 5.23 -6.82 9.52
N SER A 101 4.23 -7.53 10.07
CA SER A 101 3.53 -8.61 9.36
C SER A 101 2.76 -8.09 8.14
N LEU A 102 2.16 -6.90 8.24
CA LEU A 102 1.32 -6.33 7.19
C LEU A 102 2.14 -5.81 6.01
N ILE A 103 3.29 -5.17 6.27
CA ILE A 103 4.16 -4.60 5.24
C ILE A 103 4.57 -5.64 4.19
N THR A 104 4.91 -6.86 4.62
CA THR A 104 5.32 -7.93 3.70
C THR A 104 4.21 -8.28 2.69
N ARG A 105 2.94 -8.15 3.10
CA ARG A 105 1.76 -8.40 2.24
C ARG A 105 1.42 -7.18 1.38
N PHE A 106 1.61 -5.97 1.91
CA PHE A 106 1.22 -4.73 1.25
C PHE A 106 2.24 -4.22 0.25
N MET A 107 3.52 -4.53 0.45
CA MET A 107 4.59 -4.11 -0.44
C MET A 107 4.31 -4.37 -1.93
N PRO A 108 3.92 -5.59 -2.38
CA PRO A 108 3.61 -5.84 -3.79
C PRO A 108 2.35 -5.12 -4.28
N LEU A 109 1.40 -4.79 -3.39
CA LEU A 109 0.20 -4.04 -3.76
C LEU A 109 0.56 -2.57 -4.00
N TYR A 110 1.26 -1.96 -3.05
CA TYR A 110 1.64 -0.56 -3.14
C TYR A 110 2.64 -0.31 -4.28
N SER A 111 3.62 -1.19 -4.48
CA SER A 111 4.64 -0.99 -5.53
C SER A 111 4.08 -1.04 -6.95
N ARG A 112 2.88 -1.62 -7.15
CA ARG A 112 2.15 -1.58 -8.42
C ARG A 112 1.48 -0.24 -8.71
N HIS A 113 1.21 0.55 -7.68
CA HIS A 113 0.40 1.77 -7.77
C HIS A 113 1.16 3.05 -7.43
N PHE A 114 2.23 2.93 -6.64
CA PHE A 114 3.00 4.06 -6.15
C PHE A 114 4.50 3.77 -6.27
N THR A 115 5.23 4.75 -6.78
CA THR A 115 6.68 4.79 -6.74
C THR A 115 7.17 5.18 -5.34
N LEU A 116 8.45 4.91 -5.06
CA LEU A 116 9.08 5.34 -3.81
C LEU A 116 8.96 6.86 -3.58
N SER A 117 9.06 7.66 -4.65
CA SER A 117 8.96 9.11 -4.57
C SER A 117 7.55 9.55 -4.17
N GLU A 118 6.52 8.91 -4.70
CA GLU A 118 5.13 9.21 -4.35
C GLU A 118 4.81 8.79 -2.92
N ILE A 119 5.29 7.63 -2.45
CA ILE A 119 5.17 7.24 -1.04
C ILE A 119 5.84 8.27 -0.13
N LYS A 120 7.05 8.73 -0.47
CA LYS A 120 7.74 9.80 0.28
C LYS A 120 6.94 11.11 0.25
N GLY A 121 6.36 11.48 -0.89
CA GLY A 121 5.49 12.64 -1.03
C GLY A 121 4.23 12.56 -0.17
N LEU A 122 3.57 11.39 -0.12
CA LEU A 122 2.42 11.15 0.75
C LEU A 122 2.79 11.30 2.23
N ILE A 123 3.93 10.74 2.64
CA ILE A 123 4.44 10.90 4.00
C ILE A 123 4.65 12.39 4.32
N THR A 124 5.27 13.14 3.42
CA THR A 124 5.45 14.60 3.61
C THR A 124 4.11 15.30 3.76
N PHE A 125 3.15 15.02 2.87
CA PHE A 125 1.82 15.61 2.92
C PHE A 125 1.08 15.30 4.24
N TYR A 126 1.00 14.03 4.64
CA TYR A 126 0.31 13.63 5.87
C TYR A 126 0.98 14.15 7.15
N ASN A 127 2.25 14.55 7.09
CA ASN A 127 2.93 15.21 8.20
C ASN A 127 2.66 16.72 8.29
N THR A 128 2.08 17.35 7.26
CA THR A 128 1.66 18.77 7.32
C THR A 128 0.48 18.98 8.27
N ALA A 129 0.24 20.23 8.69
CA ALA A 129 -0.92 20.58 9.49
C ALA A 129 -2.26 20.24 8.78
N LEU A 130 -2.34 20.50 7.47
CA LEU A 130 -3.51 20.15 6.67
C LEU A 130 -3.68 18.63 6.52
N GLY A 131 -2.59 17.90 6.25
CA GLY A 131 -2.63 16.44 6.13
C GLY A 131 -3.15 15.77 7.41
N LYS A 132 -2.65 16.20 8.57
CA LYS A 132 -3.15 15.74 9.89
C LYS A 132 -4.60 16.12 10.12
N LYS A 133 -5.01 17.35 9.77
CA LYS A 133 -6.41 17.78 9.87
C LYS A 133 -7.32 16.89 9.03
N ILE A 134 -6.97 16.61 7.78
CA ILE A 134 -7.76 15.73 6.90
C ILE A 134 -7.91 14.32 7.50
N MET A 135 -6.84 13.75 8.07
CA MET A 135 -6.94 12.42 8.72
C MET A 135 -7.91 12.39 9.90
N HIS A 136 -8.04 13.50 10.63
CA HIS A 136 -8.96 13.60 11.76
C HIS A 136 -10.39 13.96 11.35
N GLU A 137 -10.54 14.94 10.45
CA GLU A 137 -11.83 15.54 10.10
C GLU A 137 -12.60 14.70 9.08
N MET A 138 -11.94 13.98 8.16
CA MET A 138 -12.67 13.23 7.13
C MET A 138 -13.59 12.15 7.70
N PRO A 139 -13.17 11.32 8.68
CA PRO A 139 -14.08 10.39 9.35
C PRO A 139 -15.27 11.08 10.04
N LEU A 140 -15.03 12.19 10.74
CA LEU A 140 -16.07 12.97 11.43
C LEU A 140 -17.07 13.55 10.43
N LEU A 141 -16.57 14.13 9.34
CA LEU A 141 -17.39 14.66 8.26
C LEU A 141 -18.23 13.56 7.59
N MET A 142 -17.71 12.34 7.45
CA MET A 142 -18.50 11.21 6.96
C MET A 142 -19.63 10.84 7.93
N GLN A 143 -19.37 10.86 9.24
CA GLN A 143 -20.38 10.61 10.27
C GLN A 143 -21.48 11.68 10.25
N GLU A 144 -21.12 12.94 10.16
CA GLU A 144 -22.07 14.05 10.05
C GLU A 144 -22.91 13.95 8.77
N LYS A 145 -22.26 13.63 7.63
CA LYS A 145 -22.96 13.41 6.36
C LYS A 145 -23.96 12.26 6.44
N ALA A 146 -23.64 11.19 7.15
CA ALA A 146 -24.55 10.07 7.36
C ALA A 146 -25.82 10.53 8.11
N ALA A 147 -25.68 11.34 9.17
CA ALA A 147 -26.82 11.88 9.92
C ALA A 147 -27.69 12.82 9.07
N VAL A 148 -27.08 13.68 8.25
CA VAL A 148 -27.82 14.55 7.31
C VAL A 148 -28.58 13.72 6.29
N THR A 149 -27.95 12.67 5.75
CA THR A 149 -28.54 11.79 4.75
C THR A 149 -29.73 11.01 5.34
N GLU A 150 -29.59 10.50 6.56
CA GLU A 150 -30.67 9.82 7.30
C GLU A 150 -31.90 10.75 7.47
N ASN A 151 -31.68 11.98 7.94
CA ASN A 151 -32.76 12.96 8.09
C ASN A 151 -33.45 13.28 6.75
N LEU A 152 -32.68 13.38 5.67
CA LEU A 152 -33.22 13.56 4.33
C LEU A 152 -34.13 12.39 3.94
N TYR A 153 -33.68 11.14 4.12
CA TYR A 153 -34.49 9.96 3.84
C TYR A 153 -35.79 9.94 4.65
N GLN A 154 -35.74 10.27 5.95
CA GLN A 154 -36.93 10.36 6.79
C GLN A 154 -37.93 11.41 6.29
N SER A 155 -37.45 12.59 5.87
CA SER A 155 -38.32 13.64 5.31
C SER A 155 -38.99 13.21 3.99
N ILE A 156 -38.26 12.47 3.16
CA ILE A 156 -38.80 11.92 1.91
C ILE A 156 -39.88 10.88 2.23
N GLN A 157 -39.62 9.99 3.18
CA GLN A 157 -40.59 8.97 3.60
C GLN A 157 -41.89 9.61 4.12
N GLN A 158 -41.80 10.61 4.99
CA GLN A 158 -42.97 11.34 5.49
C GLN A 158 -43.79 11.98 4.36
N ARG A 159 -43.13 12.56 3.35
CA ARG A 159 -43.82 13.12 2.18
C ARG A 159 -44.53 12.07 1.34
N VAL A 160 -43.91 10.90 1.19
CA VAL A 160 -44.53 9.76 0.49
C VAL A 160 -45.76 9.28 1.26
N GLU A 161 -45.66 9.10 2.57
CA GLU A 161 -46.78 8.66 3.44
C GLU A 161 -47.95 9.66 3.40
N GLN A 162 -47.66 10.97 3.48
CA GLN A 162 -48.67 12.02 3.32
C GLN A 162 -49.37 11.96 1.97
N GLN A 163 -48.61 11.75 0.88
CA GLN A 163 -49.19 11.67 -0.46
C GLN A 163 -50.09 10.44 -0.62
N VAL A 164 -49.68 9.29 -0.08
CA VAL A 164 -50.49 8.06 -0.07
C VAL A 164 -51.79 8.28 0.72
N ALA A 165 -51.71 8.89 1.90
CA ALA A 165 -52.89 9.18 2.73
C ALA A 165 -53.88 10.12 2.02
N ASN A 166 -53.37 11.20 1.40
CA ASN A 166 -54.19 12.16 0.66
C ASN A 166 -54.90 11.52 -0.54
N GLN A 167 -54.23 10.63 -1.27
CA GLN A 167 -54.83 9.91 -2.41
C GLN A 167 -55.91 8.93 -1.97
N SER A 168 -55.70 8.19 -0.88
CA SER A 168 -56.71 7.28 -0.30
C SER A 168 -57.97 8.03 0.14
N ASN A 169 -57.82 9.19 0.79
CA ASN A 169 -58.96 10.01 1.22
C ASN A 169 -59.72 10.61 0.02
N ALA A 170 -59.00 11.05 -1.02
CA ALA A 170 -59.61 11.56 -2.24
C ALA A 170 -60.34 10.48 -3.07
N ALA A 171 -59.90 9.22 -2.99
CA ALA A 171 -60.57 8.09 -3.63
C ALA A 171 -61.88 7.72 -2.91
N ASN A 172 -61.89 7.70 -1.58
CA ASN A 172 -63.08 7.39 -0.79
C ASN A 172 -64.17 8.48 -0.90
N GLY A 173 -63.80 9.76 -0.85
CA GLY A 173 -64.78 10.86 -1.01
C GLY A 173 -65.42 10.95 -2.40
N LYS A 174 -64.81 10.36 -3.44
CA LYS A 174 -65.41 10.25 -4.78
C LYS A 174 -66.41 9.09 -4.90
N GLN A 175 -66.31 8.08 -4.04
CA GLN A 175 -67.26 6.95 -4.04
C GLN A 175 -68.57 7.30 -3.32
N GLU A 176 -68.50 8.04 -2.21
CA GLU A 176 -69.70 8.50 -1.48
C GLU A 176 -70.56 9.47 -2.32
N ASN A 177 -69.92 10.37 -3.06
CA ASN A 177 -70.65 11.39 -3.85
C ASN A 177 -71.30 10.84 -5.14
N ASN A 178 -71.12 9.55 -5.44
CA ASN A 178 -71.68 8.87 -6.62
C ASN A 178 -72.78 7.85 -6.26
N GLN A 179 -73.11 7.70 -4.97
CA GLN A 179 -74.21 6.84 -4.48
C GLN A 179 -75.52 7.60 -4.21
N ASP A 180 -75.49 8.94 -4.21
CA ASP A 180 -76.67 9.81 -3.97
C ASP A 180 -77.29 10.40 -5.28
N LYS A 181 -77.02 9.79 -6.44
CA LYS A 181 -77.68 10.10 -7.72
C LYS A 181 -78.33 8.87 -8.31
#